data_AF-A0A8H8DK81-F1
#
_entry.id   AF-A0A8H8DK81-F1
#
_cell.length_a   1.000
_cell.length_b   1.000
_cell.length_c   1.000
_cell.angle_alpha   90.00
_cell.angle_beta   90.00
_cell.angle_gamma   90.00
#
_symmetry.space_group_name_H-M   'P 1'
#
loop_
_entity.id
_entity.type
_entity.pdbx_description
1 polymer ?
#
loop_
_entity_poly.entity_id
_entity_poly.type
_entity_poly.pdbx_seq_one_letter_code
_entity_poly.pdbx_strand_id
1 'polypeptide(L)'
;MHFQVLQIPNYEQRLKAILFKRRFAERMQDVEPSLNDVLAACTELRSMGKFAKVLEVILAIGNYMNGGSFRGGAFGFSMDTLTKLGDTKVAGNARKTLLHYVVHTLDTKFPETENFEKDIAAVHKACKGFL
;
A
#
# COMPACT_ATOMS: atom_id res chain seq x y z
N MET A 1 8.76 -5.71 54.41
CA MET A 1 9.11 -5.30 53.03
C MET A 1 8.05 -4.44 52.33
N HIS A 2 6.74 -4.74 52.42
CA HIS A 2 5.70 -3.95 51.71
C HIS A 2 5.61 -2.47 52.17
N PHE A 3 5.75 -2.20 53.48
CA PHE A 3 5.65 -0.84 54.04
C PHE A 3 6.79 0.11 53.63
N GLN A 4 7.99 -0.40 53.32
CA GLN A 4 9.14 0.42 52.94
C GLN A 4 9.04 0.95 51.50
N VAL A 5 8.34 0.23 50.62
CA VAL A 5 8.14 0.66 49.23
C VAL A 5 7.16 1.83 49.14
N LEU A 6 6.18 1.88 50.05
CA LEU A 6 5.20 2.98 50.16
C LEU A 6 5.81 4.30 50.69
N GLN A 7 6.95 4.24 51.36
CA GLN A 7 7.68 5.43 51.84
C GLN A 7 8.45 6.14 50.71
N ILE A 8 8.57 5.51 49.54
CA ILE A 8 9.22 6.11 48.40
C ILE A 8 8.22 7.06 47.72
N PRO A 9 8.52 8.36 47.62
CA PRO A 9 7.62 9.30 46.95
C PRO A 9 7.44 8.88 45.49
N ASN A 10 6.19 8.87 45.03
CA ASN A 10 5.78 8.51 43.68
C ASN A 10 6.28 7.10 43.25
N TYR A 11 6.31 6.12 44.17
CA TYR A 11 6.89 4.80 43.91
C TYR A 11 6.26 4.10 42.68
N GLU A 12 4.95 4.23 42.48
CA GLU A 12 4.22 3.61 41.37
C GLU A 12 4.66 4.22 40.03
N GLN A 13 4.75 5.55 39.94
CA GLN A 13 5.22 6.25 38.75
C GLN A 13 6.69 5.91 38.45
N ARG A 14 7.53 5.83 39.48
CA ARG A 14 8.95 5.45 39.34
C ARG A 14 9.08 4.01 38.84
N LEU A 15 8.27 3.08 39.34
CA LEU A 15 8.27 1.69 38.88
C LEU A 15 7.81 1.59 37.43
N LYS A 16 6.74 2.29 37.04
CA LYS A 16 6.27 2.39 35.65
C LYS A 16 7.34 2.97 34.73
N ALA A 17 8.02 4.03 35.16
CA ALA A 17 9.10 4.66 34.39
C ALA A 17 10.31 3.73 34.21
N ILE A 18 10.71 2.99 35.26
CA ILE A 18 11.80 2.00 35.17
C ILE A 18 11.41 0.85 34.23
N LEU A 19 10.18 0.35 34.34
CA LEU A 19 9.67 -0.71 33.47
C LEU A 19 9.62 -0.24 32.01
N PHE A 20 9.13 0.97 31.76
CA PHE A 20 9.13 1.59 30.43
C PHE A 20 10.54 1.73 29.88
N LYS A 21 11.47 2.31 30.65
CA LYS A 21 12.87 2.47 30.23
C LYS A 21 13.52 1.14 29.84
N ARG A 22 13.22 0.05 30.56
CA ARG A 22 13.73 -1.29 30.24
C ARG A 22 13.13 -1.87 28.96
N ARG A 23 11.82 -1.70 28.74
CA ARG A 23 11.10 -2.26 27.59
C ARG A 23 11.14 -1.39 26.33
N PHE A 24 11.54 -0.13 26.45
CA PHE A 24 11.48 0.82 25.35
C PHE A 24 12.33 0.39 24.15
N ALA A 25 13.58 -0.04 24.39
CA ALA A 25 14.48 -0.44 23.31
C ALA A 25 13.95 -1.67 22.55
N GLU A 26 13.46 -2.69 23.27
CA GLU A 26 12.85 -3.88 22.69
C GLU A 26 11.62 -3.51 21.84
N ARG A 27 10.70 -2.72 22.39
CA ARG A 27 9.51 -2.26 21.63
C ARG A 27 9.86 -1.44 20.39
N MET A 28 10.92 -0.63 20.45
CA MET A 28 11.39 0.11 19.29
C MET A 28 11.95 -0.83 18.23
N GLN A 29 12.73 -1.84 18.62
CA GLN A 29 13.24 -2.86 17.71
C GLN A 29 12.14 -3.69 17.04
N ASP A 30 11.00 -3.86 17.71
CA ASP A 30 9.84 -4.57 17.13
C ASP A 30 9.08 -3.71 16.10
N VAL A 31 8.98 -2.40 16.32
CA VAL A 31 8.15 -1.50 15.49
C VAL A 31 8.92 -0.91 14.32
N GLU A 32 10.20 -0.57 14.52
CA GLU A 32 11.03 0.11 13.53
C GLU A 32 11.16 -0.64 12.19
N PRO A 33 11.30 -1.98 12.14
CA PRO A 33 11.36 -2.72 10.87
C PRO A 33 10.10 -2.57 10.03
N SER A 34 8.92 -2.69 10.64
CA SER A 34 7.64 -2.56 9.94
C SER A 34 7.45 -1.16 9.38
N LEU A 35 7.81 -0.12 10.15
CA LEU A 35 7.77 1.26 9.68
C LEU A 35 8.72 1.49 8.50
N ASN A 36 9.95 1.00 8.58
CA ASN A 36 10.93 1.13 7.51
C ASN A 36 10.48 0.41 6.23
N ASP A 37 9.81 -0.74 6.35
CA ASP A 37 9.27 -1.47 5.21
C ASP A 37 8.15 -0.69 4.51
N VAL A 38 7.25 -0.05 5.25
CA VAL A 38 6.22 0.84 4.68
C VAL A 38 6.84 2.05 3.98
N LEU A 39 7.81 2.71 4.63
CA LEU A 39 8.49 3.87 4.05
C LEU A 39 9.22 3.50 2.76
N ALA A 40 9.88 2.33 2.73
CA ALA A 40 10.53 1.80 1.54
C ALA A 40 9.50 1.55 0.42
N ALA A 41 8.38 0.88 0.73
CA ALA A 41 7.31 0.62 -0.23
C ALA A 41 6.71 1.91 -0.83
N CYS A 42 6.46 2.92 0.01
CA CYS A 42 5.95 4.22 -0.48
C CYS A 42 6.97 4.93 -1.39
N THR A 43 8.25 4.86 -1.06
CA THR A 43 9.33 5.50 -1.84
C THR A 43 9.53 4.79 -3.18
N GLU A 44 9.51 3.46 -3.17
CA GLU A 44 9.57 2.60 -4.35
C GLU A 44 8.41 2.93 -5.30
N LEU A 45 7.16 2.88 -4.82
CA LEU A 45 5.98 3.20 -5.63
C LEU A 45 5.99 4.63 -6.18
N ARG A 46 6.44 5.61 -5.40
CA ARG A 46 6.47 7.02 -5.82
C ARG A 46 7.52 7.30 -6.90
N SER A 47 8.63 6.58 -6.88
CA SER A 47 9.73 6.76 -7.84
C SER A 47 9.61 5.87 -9.08
N MET A 48 8.72 4.88 -9.06
CA MET A 48 8.57 3.91 -10.14
C MET A 48 7.75 4.46 -11.30
N GLY A 49 8.45 4.84 -12.37
CA GLY A 49 7.82 5.32 -13.62
C GLY A 49 6.90 4.29 -14.27
N LYS A 50 7.26 3.00 -14.24
CA LYS A 50 6.43 1.92 -14.82
C LYS A 50 5.06 1.84 -14.17
N PHE A 51 5.01 1.86 -12.84
CA PHE A 51 3.75 1.84 -12.10
C PHE A 51 2.90 3.10 -12.38
N ALA A 52 3.54 4.27 -12.41
CA ALA A 52 2.85 5.51 -12.81
C ALA A 52 2.22 5.40 -14.21
N LYS A 53 2.93 4.77 -15.16
CA LYS A 53 2.42 4.55 -16.51
C LYS A 53 1.21 3.60 -16.54
N VAL A 54 1.24 2.54 -15.75
CA VAL A 54 0.09 1.64 -15.58
C VAL A 54 -1.13 2.40 -15.07
N LEU A 55 -0.97 3.25 -14.06
CA LEU A 55 -2.06 4.07 -13.53
C LEU A 55 -2.59 5.07 -14.57
N GLU A 56 -1.73 5.68 -15.37
CA GLU A 56 -2.10 6.60 -16.45
C GLU A 56 -2.98 5.90 -17.50
N VAL A 57 -2.61 4.69 -17.92
CA VAL A 57 -3.38 3.90 -18.89
C VAL A 57 -4.75 3.51 -18.32
N ILE A 58 -4.81 3.09 -17.06
CA ILE A 58 -6.07 2.78 -16.38
C ILE A 58 -6.97 4.02 -16.29
N LEU A 59 -6.41 5.18 -15.95
CA LEU A 59 -7.14 6.45 -15.90
C LEU A 59 -7.69 6.83 -17.28
N ALA A 60 -6.88 6.72 -18.33
CA ALA A 60 -7.29 7.03 -19.70
C ALA A 60 -8.44 6.13 -20.17
N ILE A 61 -8.35 4.82 -19.93
CA ILE A 61 -9.40 3.85 -20.25
C ILE A 61 -10.67 4.16 -19.44
N GLY A 62 -10.54 4.39 -18.14
CA GLY A 62 -11.66 4.72 -17.26
C GLY A 62 -12.37 6.02 -17.68
N ASN A 63 -11.62 7.05 -18.07
CA ASN A 63 -12.15 8.31 -18.57
C ASN A 63 -12.87 8.14 -19.91
N TYR A 64 -12.32 7.33 -20.82
CA TYR A 64 -12.99 7.04 -22.09
C TYR A 64 -14.32 6.31 -21.86
N MET A 65 -14.32 5.28 -21.01
CA MET A 65 -15.53 4.50 -20.69
C MET A 65 -16.60 5.34 -19.98
N ASN A 66 -16.19 6.25 -19.09
CA ASN A 66 -17.11 7.05 -18.28
C ASN A 66 -17.37 8.46 -18.84
N GLY A 67 -16.88 8.79 -20.05
CA GLY A 67 -16.89 10.15 -20.59
C GLY A 67 -18.26 10.83 -20.68
N GLY A 68 -19.35 10.04 -20.79
CA GLY A 68 -20.73 10.55 -20.79
C GLY A 68 -21.39 10.63 -19.40
N SER A 69 -20.66 10.34 -18.33
CA SER A 69 -21.16 10.32 -16.95
C SER A 69 -20.45 11.36 -16.08
N PHE A 70 -20.97 11.62 -14.88
CA PHE A 70 -20.29 12.46 -13.88
C PHE A 70 -18.91 11.92 -13.45
N ARG A 71 -18.58 10.67 -13.79
CA ARG A 71 -17.29 10.02 -13.52
C ARG A 71 -16.28 10.14 -14.67
N GLY A 72 -16.66 10.77 -15.79
CA GLY A 72 -15.75 11.08 -16.89
C GLY A 72 -14.88 12.30 -16.59
N GLY A 73 -13.71 12.39 -17.24
CA GLY A 73 -12.80 13.53 -17.09
C GLY A 73 -12.13 13.63 -15.70
N ALA A 74 -11.96 12.49 -15.03
CA ALA A 74 -11.28 12.43 -13.74
C ALA A 74 -9.77 12.70 -13.88
N PHE A 75 -9.19 13.35 -12.86
CA PHE A 75 -7.74 13.56 -12.74
C PHE A 75 -7.02 12.40 -12.05
N GLY A 76 -7.77 11.48 -11.44
CA GLY A 76 -7.25 10.34 -10.70
C GLY A 76 -8.38 9.45 -10.19
N PHE A 77 -8.00 8.34 -9.55
CA PHE A 77 -8.95 7.37 -8.97
C PHE A 77 -8.40 6.82 -7.63
N SER A 78 -9.29 6.29 -6.77
CA SER A 78 -8.86 5.60 -5.55
C SER A 78 -8.19 4.27 -5.89
N MET A 79 -7.12 3.90 -5.18
CA MET A 79 -6.42 2.63 -5.32
C MET A 79 -7.34 1.40 -5.20
N ASP A 80 -8.45 1.49 -4.45
CA ASP A 80 -9.49 0.45 -4.36
C ASP A 80 -10.16 0.14 -5.72
N THR A 81 -9.97 1.00 -6.72
CA THR A 81 -10.48 0.77 -8.08
C THR A 81 -9.72 -0.34 -8.77
N LEU A 82 -8.42 -0.53 -8.45
CA LEU A 82 -7.58 -1.54 -9.08
C LEU A 82 -8.14 -2.95 -8.86
N THR A 83 -8.69 -3.24 -7.68
CA THR A 83 -9.31 -4.54 -7.38
C THR A 83 -10.59 -4.79 -8.16
N LYS A 84 -11.30 -3.72 -8.56
CA LYS A 84 -12.58 -3.78 -9.28
C LYS A 84 -12.43 -3.95 -10.79
N LEU A 85 -11.21 -3.80 -11.33
CA LEU A 85 -10.94 -4.04 -12.75
C LEU A 85 -11.21 -5.49 -13.15
N GLY A 86 -11.06 -6.43 -12.20
CA GLY A 86 -11.40 -7.84 -12.38
C GLY A 86 -12.91 -8.10 -12.47
N ASP A 87 -13.74 -7.23 -11.88
CA ASP A 87 -15.20 -7.43 -11.80
C ASP A 87 -15.93 -6.92 -13.04
N THR A 88 -15.32 -5.98 -13.77
CA THR A 88 -15.94 -5.36 -14.95
C THR A 88 -15.76 -6.26 -16.17
N LYS A 89 -16.84 -6.91 -16.62
CA LYS A 89 -16.82 -7.84 -17.77
C LYS A 89 -16.98 -7.13 -19.11
N VAL A 90 -16.36 -7.67 -20.14
CA VAL A 90 -16.53 -7.20 -21.52
C VAL A 90 -17.90 -7.62 -22.05
N ALA A 91 -18.63 -6.68 -22.67
CA ALA A 91 -19.91 -6.98 -23.30
C ALA A 91 -19.73 -8.06 -24.38
N GLY A 92 -20.57 -9.09 -24.34
CA GLY A 92 -20.50 -10.21 -25.28
C GLY A 92 -19.40 -11.25 -24.98
N ASN A 93 -18.57 -11.07 -23.94
CA ASN A 93 -17.63 -12.10 -23.49
C ASN A 93 -17.43 -12.08 -21.97
N ALA A 94 -18.19 -12.93 -21.27
CA ALA A 94 -18.15 -13.01 -19.81
C ALA A 94 -16.82 -13.57 -19.23
N ARG A 95 -15.93 -14.13 -20.07
CA ARG A 95 -14.60 -14.62 -19.64
C ARG A 95 -13.53 -13.54 -19.69
N LYS A 96 -13.75 -12.43 -20.39
CA LYS A 96 -12.81 -11.31 -20.46
C LYS A 96 -13.29 -10.16 -19.56
N THR A 97 -12.35 -9.58 -18.84
CA THR A 97 -12.58 -8.46 -17.92
C THR A 97 -11.82 -7.22 -18.38
N LEU A 98 -12.12 -6.07 -17.78
CA LEU A 98 -11.40 -4.84 -18.02
C LEU A 98 -9.92 -5.00 -17.68
N LEU A 99 -9.59 -5.74 -16.62
CA LEU A 99 -8.20 -6.07 -16.28
C LEU A 99 -7.47 -6.78 -17.45
N HIS A 100 -8.10 -7.77 -18.08
CA HIS A 100 -7.50 -8.45 -19.25
C HIS A 100 -7.25 -7.49 -20.42
N TYR A 101 -8.17 -6.55 -20.63
CA TYR A 101 -8.03 -5.54 -21.68
C TYR A 101 -6.91 -4.53 -21.35
N VAL A 102 -6.78 -4.11 -20.09
CA VAL A 102 -5.70 -3.24 -19.62
C VAL A 102 -4.35 -3.91 -19.83
N VAL A 103 -4.18 -5.17 -19.39
CA VAL A 103 -2.94 -5.94 -19.57
C VAL A 103 -2.59 -6.04 -21.05
N HIS A 104 -3.54 -6.44 -21.90
CA HIS A 104 -3.30 -6.52 -23.35
C HIS A 104 -2.89 -5.17 -23.96
N THR A 105 -3.47 -4.06 -23.49
CA THR A 105 -3.12 -2.71 -23.95
C THR A 105 -1.71 -2.32 -23.51
N LEU A 106 -1.33 -2.64 -22.28
CA LEU A 106 0.02 -2.40 -21.76
C LEU A 106 1.06 -3.21 -22.55
N ASP A 107 0.85 -4.51 -22.75
CA ASP A 107 1.79 -5.35 -23.48
C ASP A 107 1.98 -4.92 -24.94
N THR A 108 0.91 -4.42 -25.59
CA THR A 108 0.95 -4.06 -27.01
C THR A 108 1.45 -2.63 -27.27
N LYS A 109 1.20 -1.70 -26.35
CA LYS A 109 1.49 -0.27 -26.57
C LYS A 109 2.55 0.30 -25.64
N PHE A 110 2.80 -0.34 -24.50
CA PHE A 110 3.70 0.14 -23.45
C PHE A 110 4.58 -1.00 -22.89
N PRO A 111 5.38 -1.68 -23.74
CA PRO A 111 6.20 -2.81 -23.33
C PRO A 111 7.22 -2.46 -22.23
N GLU A 112 7.55 -1.18 -22.03
CA GLU A 112 8.38 -0.72 -20.92
C GLU A 112 7.76 -0.97 -19.54
N THR A 113 6.44 -1.18 -19.48
CA THR A 113 5.71 -1.50 -18.24
C THR A 113 5.72 -3.00 -17.91
N GLU A 114 6.28 -3.83 -18.78
CA GLU A 114 6.37 -5.26 -18.56
C GLU A 114 7.17 -5.56 -17.28
N ASN A 115 6.74 -6.59 -16.56
CA ASN A 115 7.37 -7.07 -15.34
C ASN A 115 7.48 -6.02 -14.22
N PHE A 116 6.67 -4.95 -14.21
CA PHE A 116 6.71 -3.94 -13.14
C PHE A 116 6.42 -4.54 -11.75
N GLU A 117 5.71 -5.67 -11.69
CA GLU A 117 5.45 -6.41 -10.46
C GLU A 117 6.73 -7.01 -9.84
N LYS A 118 7.80 -7.18 -10.62
CA LYS A 118 9.11 -7.58 -10.09
C LYS A 118 9.83 -6.42 -9.40
N ASP A 119 9.44 -5.20 -9.73
CA ASP A 119 10.06 -3.97 -9.22
C ASP A 119 9.40 -3.48 -7.91
N ILE A 120 8.38 -4.17 -7.37
CA ILE A 120 7.63 -3.80 -6.14
C ILE A 120 7.98 -4.69 -4.92
N ALA A 121 9.25 -5.03 -4.76
CA ALA A 121 9.68 -5.96 -3.70
C ALA A 121 9.43 -5.41 -2.29
N ALA A 122 9.60 -4.10 -2.09
CA ALA A 122 9.35 -3.49 -0.78
C ALA A 122 7.85 -3.48 -0.44
N VAL A 123 6.97 -3.34 -1.44
CA VAL A 123 5.51 -3.48 -1.25
C VAL A 123 5.14 -4.86 -0.71
N HIS A 124 5.70 -5.93 -1.30
CA HIS A 124 5.46 -7.29 -0.81
C HIS A 124 5.93 -7.51 0.63
N LYS A 125 7.05 -6.88 1.01
CA LYS A 125 7.58 -6.94 2.37
C LYS A 125 6.68 -6.18 3.35
N ALA A 126 6.28 -4.96 2.99
CA ALA A 126 5.38 -4.13 3.79
C ALA A 126 4.04 -4.83 4.05
N CYS A 127 3.45 -5.49 3.05
CA CYS A 127 2.19 -6.22 3.21
C CYS A 127 2.26 -7.37 4.23
N LYS A 128 3.43 -7.98 4.44
CA LYS A 128 3.62 -9.07 5.42
C LYS A 128 3.81 -8.57 6.85
N GLY A 129 4.21 -7.32 7.05
CA GLY A 129 4.40 -6.74 8.39
C GLY A 129 3.11 -6.39 9.13
N PHE A 130 1.95 -6.50 8.47
CA PHE A 130 0.62 -6.17 9.02
C PHE A 130 -0.38 -7.33 8.96
N LEU A 131 0.03 -8.52 8.49
CA LEU A 131 -0.75 -9.76 8.49
C LEU A 131 -0.15 -10.74 9.49
#